data_AF-A0A9D1GDC3-F1
#
_entry.id   AF-A0A9D1GDC3-F1
#
_cell.length_a   1.000
_cell.length_b   1.000
_cell.length_c   1.000
_cell.angle_alpha   90.00
_cell.angle_beta   90.00
_cell.angle_gamma   90.00
#
_symmetry.space_group_name_H-M   'P 1'
#
loop_
_entity.id
_entity.type
_entity.pdbx_description
1 polymer ?
#
loop_
_entity_poly.entity_id
_entity_poly.type
_entity_poly.pdbx_seq_one_letter_code
_entity_poly.pdbx_strand_id
1 'polypeptide(L)'
;MTREQYLQKAKDIMIHKNPYGAYHQQNFNTYSAYGEMTPINSDIINNMPNSKIILSEEVYGSLLGIQDVTNIEKKEVPFFLYGKEIENNVIEFDGFITSSSRENRQSTEAKYNEKMEKDLINKLNNNRYNGFVVCHGHSHPRGNFSENFSLGDFTSYIQMNQDNQVFKTKQAELTACLVTSTGDINFVFYDNTSDNFYRFTDIFVKDKDNKLTPVNCYGLNQRERADITNRSLS
;
A
#
# COMPACT_ATOMS: atom_id res chain seq x y z
N MET A 1 9.37 20.21 2.71
CA MET A 1 9.99 20.03 4.05
C MET A 1 11.29 19.25 3.89
N THR A 2 12.16 19.17 4.89
CA THR A 2 13.30 18.24 4.86
C THR A 2 12.83 16.80 5.10
N ARG A 3 13.65 15.80 4.76
CA ARG A 3 13.34 14.38 5.03
C ARG A 3 13.09 14.12 6.52
N GLU A 4 13.90 14.72 7.38
CA GLU A 4 13.77 14.62 8.84
C GLU A 4 12.45 15.23 9.35
N GLN A 5 12.01 16.36 8.76
CA GLN A 5 10.72 16.95 9.08
C GLN A 5 9.55 16.05 8.64
N TYR A 6 9.66 15.37 7.49
CA TYR A 6 8.67 14.37 7.08
C TYR A 6 8.66 13.17 8.02
N LEU A 7 9.83 12.70 8.45
CA LEU A 7 9.98 11.57 9.36
C LEU A 7 9.32 11.86 10.71
N GLN A 8 9.59 13.05 11.26
CA GLN A 8 8.97 13.48 12.51
C GLN A 8 7.46 13.62 12.35
N LYS A 9 6.99 14.19 11.23
CA LYS A 9 5.56 14.29 10.93
C LYS A 9 4.88 12.92 10.87
N ALA A 10 5.51 11.91 10.25
CA ALA A 10 4.99 10.55 10.24
C ALA A 10 4.85 10.00 11.67
N LYS A 11 5.86 10.17 12.54
CA LYS A 11 5.78 9.76 13.94
C LYS A 11 4.65 10.49 14.68
N ASP A 12 4.55 11.80 14.54
CA ASP A 12 3.55 12.63 15.22
C ASP A 12 2.12 12.21 14.84
N ILE A 13 1.88 11.90 13.57
CA ILE A 13 0.58 11.37 13.12
C ILE A 13 0.28 10.04 13.83
N MET A 14 1.22 9.10 13.82
CA MET A 14 1.01 7.78 14.43
C MET A 14 0.84 7.86 15.96
N ILE A 15 1.49 8.82 16.63
CA ILE A 15 1.40 8.98 18.10
C ILE A 15 0.15 9.79 18.51
N HIS A 16 -0.19 10.85 17.79
CA HIS A 16 -1.19 11.81 18.27
C HIS A 16 -2.55 11.73 17.57
N LYS A 17 -2.63 11.10 16.39
CA LYS A 17 -3.86 11.01 15.58
C LYS A 17 -4.40 9.59 15.44
N ASN A 18 -3.82 8.66 16.18
CA ASN A 18 -4.21 7.26 16.19
C ASN A 18 -4.68 6.87 17.60
N PRO A 19 -5.77 6.11 17.76
CA PRO A 19 -6.24 5.65 19.07
C PRO A 19 -5.20 4.79 19.81
N TYR A 20 -4.20 4.26 19.11
CA TYR A 20 -3.09 3.46 19.64
C TYR A 20 -1.80 4.26 19.84
N GLY A 21 -1.89 5.59 19.97
CA GLY A 21 -0.73 6.49 20.07
C GLY A 21 0.37 6.09 21.05
N ALA A 22 -0.01 5.63 22.25
CA ALA A 22 0.94 5.16 23.26
C ALA A 22 1.72 3.90 22.80
N TYR A 23 1.07 3.00 22.07
CA TYR A 23 1.72 1.82 21.50
C TYR A 23 2.69 2.21 20.39
N HIS A 24 2.32 3.16 19.52
CA HIS A 24 3.23 3.70 18.50
C HIS A 24 4.46 4.34 19.12
N GLN A 25 4.29 5.14 20.18
CA GLN A 25 5.41 5.73 20.92
C GLN A 25 6.34 4.65 21.50
N GLN A 26 5.78 3.61 22.12
CA GLN A 26 6.57 2.49 22.64
C GLN A 26 7.32 1.77 21.53
N ASN A 27 6.66 1.49 20.40
CA ASN A 27 7.25 0.85 19.24
C ASN A 27 8.44 1.64 18.68
N PHE A 28 8.31 2.97 18.54
CA PHE A 28 9.42 3.83 18.11
C PHE A 28 10.57 3.86 19.11
N ASN A 29 10.30 3.77 20.41
CA ASN A 29 11.35 3.68 21.43
C ASN A 29 12.09 2.33 21.34
N THR A 30 11.34 1.23 21.26
CA THR A 30 11.87 -0.14 21.19
C THR A 30 12.72 -0.38 19.94
N TYR A 31 12.27 0.12 18.79
CA TYR A 31 12.94 -0.11 17.50
C TYR A 31 13.71 1.11 16.99
N SER A 32 14.02 2.10 17.85
CA SER A 32 14.69 3.35 17.48
C SER A 32 15.98 3.15 16.66
N ALA A 33 16.74 2.08 16.93
CA ALA A 33 17.96 1.74 16.20
C ALA A 33 17.74 1.41 14.71
N TYR A 34 16.51 1.06 14.30
CA TYR A 34 16.17 0.81 12.91
C TYR A 34 15.95 2.08 12.09
N GLY A 35 15.83 3.26 12.72
CA GLY A 35 15.63 4.52 12.01
C GLY A 35 14.38 4.49 11.12
N GLU A 36 14.53 4.78 9.82
CA GLU A 36 13.44 4.69 8.85
C GLU A 36 12.93 3.25 8.66
N MET A 37 13.73 2.23 8.93
CA MET A 37 13.31 0.81 8.85
C MET A 37 12.49 0.35 10.06
N THR A 38 12.16 1.26 10.98
CA THR A 38 11.31 0.93 12.14
C THR A 38 9.96 0.39 11.63
N PRO A 39 9.56 -0.84 12.01
CA PRO A 39 8.32 -1.42 11.52
C PRO A 39 7.11 -0.68 12.11
N ILE A 40 6.12 -0.38 11.28
CA ILE A 40 4.82 0.12 11.70
C ILE A 40 3.90 -1.09 11.85
N ASN A 41 3.44 -1.35 13.08
CA ASN A 41 2.50 -2.43 13.30
C ASN A 41 1.19 -2.14 12.56
N SER A 42 0.88 -2.97 11.58
CA SER A 42 -0.27 -2.79 10.70
C SER A 42 -1.62 -2.91 11.42
N ASP A 43 -1.68 -3.64 12.54
CA ASP A 43 -2.92 -3.87 13.31
C ASP A 43 -3.48 -2.61 13.96
N ILE A 44 -2.63 -1.62 14.15
CA ILE A 44 -2.92 -0.40 14.89
C ILE A 44 -2.90 0.85 13.98
N ILE A 45 -3.12 0.65 12.67
CA ILE A 45 -3.46 1.72 11.72
C ILE A 45 -4.98 1.87 11.67
N ASN A 46 -5.48 3.11 11.58
CA ASN A 46 -6.93 3.36 11.47
C ASN A 46 -7.50 2.68 10.22
N ASN A 47 -8.70 2.11 10.31
CA ASN A 47 -9.38 1.57 9.13
C ASN A 47 -10.02 2.71 8.34
N MET A 48 -9.93 2.65 7.01
CA MET A 48 -10.70 3.51 6.14
C MET A 48 -12.20 3.14 6.26
N PRO A 49 -13.11 4.09 6.54
CA PRO A 49 -14.53 3.77 6.71
C PRO A 49 -15.19 3.43 5.38
N ASN A 50 -16.00 2.35 5.36
CA ASN A 50 -16.81 1.92 4.21
C ASN A 50 -16.00 1.81 2.90
N SER A 51 -14.77 1.33 2.99
CA SER A 51 -13.82 1.34 1.87
C SER A 51 -13.69 -0.01 1.20
N LYS A 52 -13.25 -0.04 -0.05
CA LYS A 52 -12.96 -1.27 -0.78
C LYS A 52 -11.86 -1.07 -1.82
N ILE A 53 -10.96 -2.04 -1.92
CA ILE A 53 -10.07 -2.19 -3.07
C ILE A 53 -10.59 -3.32 -3.95
N ILE A 54 -10.68 -3.07 -5.26
CA ILE A 54 -11.05 -4.05 -6.26
C ILE A 54 -9.88 -4.19 -7.23
N LEU A 55 -9.34 -5.39 -7.37
CA LEU A 55 -8.28 -5.73 -8.31
C LEU A 55 -8.89 -6.44 -9.51
N SER A 56 -8.46 -6.11 -10.72
CA SER A 56 -8.70 -6.97 -11.88
C SER A 56 -7.96 -8.31 -11.71
N GLU A 57 -8.40 -9.36 -12.42
CA GLU A 57 -7.69 -10.65 -12.42
C GLU A 57 -6.22 -10.50 -12.87
N GLU A 58 -5.96 -9.62 -13.84
CA GLU A 58 -4.61 -9.35 -14.35
C GLU A 58 -3.72 -8.67 -13.29
N VAL A 59 -4.25 -7.67 -12.59
CA VAL A 59 -3.53 -7.00 -11.50
C VAL A 59 -3.28 -7.98 -10.36
N TYR A 60 -4.29 -8.74 -9.94
CA TYR A 60 -4.14 -9.73 -8.88
C TYR A 60 -3.11 -10.81 -9.24
N GLY A 61 -3.17 -11.38 -10.43
CA GLY A 61 -2.19 -12.35 -10.93
C GLY A 61 -0.77 -11.79 -10.98
N SER A 62 -0.61 -10.51 -11.34
CA SER A 62 0.69 -9.83 -11.35
C SER A 62 1.26 -9.65 -9.93
N LEU A 63 0.42 -9.34 -8.94
CA LEU A 63 0.83 -9.23 -7.54
C LEU A 63 1.24 -10.59 -6.95
N LEU A 64 0.56 -11.68 -7.32
CA LEU A 64 1.00 -13.04 -6.97
C LEU A 64 2.34 -13.38 -7.61
N GLY A 65 2.56 -13.01 -8.87
CA GLY A 65 3.86 -13.16 -9.53
C GLY A 65 4.99 -12.38 -8.84
N ILE A 66 4.70 -11.19 -8.33
CA ILE A 66 5.64 -10.41 -7.50
C ILE A 66 5.99 -11.17 -6.22
N GLN A 67 5.00 -11.71 -5.51
CA GLN A 67 5.24 -12.50 -4.30
C GLN A 67 6.18 -13.68 -4.58
N ASP A 68 5.93 -14.43 -5.65
CA ASP A 68 6.76 -15.59 -6.03
C ASP A 68 8.21 -15.17 -6.26
N VAL A 69 8.42 -14.10 -7.03
CA VAL A 69 9.76 -13.56 -7.30
C VAL A 69 10.44 -13.11 -6.02
N THR A 70 9.76 -12.37 -5.16
CA THR A 70 10.27 -11.90 -3.87
C THR A 70 10.67 -13.06 -2.97
N ASN A 71 9.88 -14.13 -2.97
CA ASN A 71 10.16 -15.34 -2.21
C ASN A 71 11.35 -16.14 -2.77
N ILE A 72 11.53 -16.19 -4.08
CA ILE A 72 12.66 -16.88 -4.72
C ILE A 72 13.96 -16.10 -4.50
N GLU A 73 13.93 -14.79 -4.74
CA GLU A 73 15.15 -13.99 -4.78
C GLU A 73 15.50 -13.34 -3.44
N LYS A 74 14.58 -13.36 -2.47
CA LYS A 74 14.72 -12.76 -1.15
C LYS A 74 15.03 -11.26 -1.20
N LYS A 75 14.40 -10.56 -2.15
CA LYS A 75 14.55 -9.12 -2.37
C LYS A 75 13.21 -8.48 -2.65
N GLU A 76 13.06 -7.23 -2.24
CA GLU A 76 11.87 -6.46 -2.51
C GLU A 76 11.73 -6.16 -4.00
N VAL A 77 10.48 -6.21 -4.49
CA VAL A 77 10.13 -5.88 -5.87
C VAL A 77 9.17 -4.69 -5.87
N PRO A 78 9.56 -3.55 -6.48
CA PRO A 78 8.70 -2.37 -6.63
C PRO A 78 7.69 -2.55 -7.77
N PHE A 79 6.54 -1.91 -7.63
CA PHE A 79 5.51 -1.85 -8.67
C PHE A 79 4.64 -0.59 -8.52
N PHE A 80 3.95 -0.24 -9.61
CA PHE A 80 2.84 0.69 -9.58
C PHE A 80 1.55 -0.02 -9.98
N LEU A 81 0.46 0.33 -9.31
CA LEU A 81 -0.89 0.06 -9.80
C LEU A 81 -1.52 1.36 -10.28
N TYR A 82 -2.36 1.24 -11.32
CA TYR A 82 -3.13 2.33 -11.86
C TYR A 82 -4.61 1.96 -11.83
N GLY A 83 -5.42 2.90 -11.40
CA GLY A 83 -6.83 2.64 -11.18
C GLY A 83 -7.64 3.92 -11.06
N LYS A 84 -8.86 3.77 -10.57
CA LYS A 84 -9.79 4.87 -10.35
C LYS A 84 -10.64 4.65 -9.11
N GLU A 85 -10.95 5.72 -8.42
CA GLU A 85 -12.01 5.74 -7.43
C GLU A 85 -13.35 5.77 -8.18
N ILE A 86 -14.13 4.69 -8.05
CA ILE A 86 -15.42 4.54 -8.75
C ILE A 86 -16.60 4.97 -7.90
N GLU A 87 -16.44 4.93 -6.58
CA GLU A 87 -17.37 5.41 -5.57
C GLU A 87 -16.53 5.86 -4.36
N ASN A 88 -17.12 6.63 -3.43
CA ASN A 88 -16.40 7.13 -2.26
C ASN A 88 -15.73 5.99 -1.49
N ASN A 89 -14.39 6.04 -1.36
CA ASN A 89 -13.52 5.04 -0.75
C ASN A 89 -13.48 3.67 -1.46
N VAL A 90 -13.98 3.57 -2.70
CA VAL A 90 -13.96 2.34 -3.52
C VAL A 90 -13.04 2.55 -4.72
N ILE A 91 -11.91 1.87 -4.72
CA ILE A 91 -10.87 2.00 -5.75
C ILE A 91 -10.78 0.72 -6.56
N GLU A 92 -10.86 0.84 -7.88
CA GLU A 92 -10.62 -0.26 -8.81
C GLU A 92 -9.27 -0.09 -9.50
N PHE A 93 -8.38 -1.08 -9.36
CA PHE A 93 -7.09 -1.16 -10.05
C PHE A 93 -7.17 -2.17 -11.19
N ASP A 94 -6.87 -1.70 -12.40
CA ASP A 94 -6.86 -2.48 -13.64
C ASP A 94 -5.54 -2.35 -14.43
N GLY A 95 -4.65 -1.43 -14.03
CA GLY A 95 -3.34 -1.25 -14.63
C GLY A 95 -2.19 -1.62 -13.67
N PHE A 96 -1.10 -2.12 -14.25
CA PHE A 96 0.07 -2.59 -13.51
C PHE A 96 1.37 -2.33 -14.26
N ILE A 97 2.43 -1.98 -13.53
CA ILE A 97 3.80 -2.04 -14.03
C ILE A 97 4.78 -2.41 -12.92
N THR A 98 5.76 -3.23 -13.25
CA THR A 98 6.93 -3.50 -12.40
C THR A 98 8.21 -3.50 -13.25
N SER A 99 9.34 -3.28 -12.61
CA SER A 99 10.65 -3.51 -13.21
C SER A 99 11.21 -4.82 -12.73
N SER A 100 11.19 -5.83 -13.59
CA SER A 100 11.82 -7.12 -13.36
C SER A 100 13.29 -7.18 -13.80
N SER A 101 14.00 -6.08 -14.07
CA SER A 101 15.42 -6.21 -14.43
C SER A 101 16.22 -6.74 -13.24
N ARG A 102 17.03 -7.79 -13.47
CA ARG A 102 17.88 -8.40 -12.44
C ARG A 102 18.89 -7.40 -11.83
N GLU A 103 19.22 -6.36 -12.59
CA GLU A 103 20.09 -5.24 -12.18
C GLU A 103 19.43 -4.31 -11.16
N ASN A 104 18.12 -4.08 -11.24
CA ASN A 104 17.39 -3.29 -10.25
C ASN A 104 17.16 -4.03 -8.92
N ARG A 105 17.37 -5.35 -8.95
CA ARG A 105 17.30 -6.24 -7.79
C ARG A 105 18.67 -6.42 -7.14
N GLN A 106 19.57 -5.44 -7.24
CA GLN A 106 20.83 -5.44 -6.48
C GLN A 106 20.67 -4.87 -5.07
N SER A 107 19.58 -4.15 -4.82
CA SER A 107 19.22 -3.59 -3.51
C SER A 107 18.35 -4.56 -2.72
N THR A 108 18.49 -4.56 -1.39
CA THR A 108 17.53 -5.20 -0.50
C THR A 108 16.21 -4.41 -0.43
N GLU A 109 16.27 -3.10 -0.66
CA GLU A 109 15.13 -2.17 -0.68
C GLU A 109 14.58 -1.95 -2.09
N ALA A 110 13.27 -1.71 -2.19
CA ALA A 110 12.57 -1.39 -3.42
C ALA A 110 13.16 -0.17 -4.16
N LYS A 111 13.53 -0.34 -5.45
CA LYS A 111 14.06 0.73 -6.31
C LYS A 111 13.27 0.89 -7.60
N TYR A 112 12.53 1.99 -7.70
CA TYR A 112 11.81 2.39 -8.91
C TYR A 112 12.82 2.89 -9.94
N ASN A 113 12.76 2.32 -11.15
CA ASN A 113 13.70 2.69 -12.21
C ASN A 113 13.10 3.76 -13.13
N GLU A 114 13.95 4.33 -13.98
CA GLU A 114 13.55 5.38 -14.93
C GLU A 114 12.39 4.95 -15.85
N LYS A 115 12.30 3.65 -16.20
CA LYS A 115 11.18 3.13 -17.02
C LYS A 115 9.85 3.25 -16.27
N MET A 116 9.81 2.83 -15.00
CA MET A 116 8.62 2.92 -14.16
C MET A 116 8.25 4.37 -13.88
N GLU A 117 9.23 5.23 -13.62
CA GLU A 117 9.01 6.67 -13.43
C GLU A 117 8.43 7.33 -14.69
N LYS A 118 9.00 7.02 -15.87
CA LYS A 118 8.47 7.50 -17.15
C LYS A 118 7.04 7.00 -17.41
N ASP A 119 6.75 5.74 -17.11
CA ASP A 119 5.40 5.20 -17.24
C ASP A 119 4.41 5.93 -16.32
N LEU A 120 4.77 6.13 -15.04
CA LEU A 120 3.98 6.90 -14.09
C LEU A 120 3.73 8.33 -14.59
N ILE A 121 4.76 9.05 -15.03
CA ILE A 121 4.64 10.41 -15.56
C ILE A 121 3.71 10.43 -16.79
N ASN A 122 3.87 9.47 -17.70
CA ASN A 122 3.00 9.35 -18.87
C ASN A 122 1.55 9.06 -18.47
N LYS A 123 1.32 8.19 -17.48
CA LYS A 123 -0.03 7.89 -16.97
C LYS A 123 -0.66 9.12 -16.33
N LEU A 124 0.08 9.86 -15.51
CA LEU A 124 -0.40 11.10 -14.87
C LEU A 124 -0.72 12.18 -15.90
N ASN A 125 0.13 12.39 -16.91
CA ASN A 125 -0.07 13.41 -17.94
C ASN A 125 -1.21 13.10 -18.91
N ASN A 126 -1.46 11.81 -19.17
CA ASN A 126 -2.51 11.38 -20.10
C ASN A 126 -3.85 11.11 -19.41
N ASN A 127 -3.88 11.00 -18.08
CA ASN A 127 -5.13 10.85 -17.35
C ASN A 127 -5.87 12.19 -17.27
N ARG A 128 -7.05 12.22 -17.89
CA ARG A 128 -7.98 13.36 -17.83
C ARG A 128 -9.19 13.07 -16.93
N TYR A 129 -9.22 11.92 -16.27
CA TYR A 129 -10.35 11.49 -15.46
C TYR A 129 -10.27 12.03 -14.05
N ASN A 130 -11.41 12.50 -13.53
CA ASN A 130 -11.57 12.76 -12.11
C ASN A 130 -11.52 11.42 -11.35
N GLY A 131 -10.76 11.34 -10.27
CA GLY A 131 -10.63 10.14 -9.45
C GLY A 131 -9.56 9.14 -9.93
N PHE A 132 -8.56 9.57 -10.73
CA PHE A 132 -7.41 8.70 -11.04
C PHE A 132 -6.62 8.38 -9.76
N VAL A 133 -6.28 7.10 -9.57
CA VAL A 133 -5.53 6.63 -8.40
C VAL A 133 -4.26 5.93 -8.85
N VAL A 134 -3.15 6.30 -8.21
CA VAL A 134 -1.88 5.59 -8.30
C VAL A 134 -1.65 4.83 -7.00
N CYS A 135 -1.23 3.59 -7.10
CA CYS A 135 -0.68 2.85 -5.97
C CYS A 135 0.83 2.74 -6.11
N HIS A 136 1.57 3.26 -5.15
CA HIS A 136 3.01 3.07 -5.02
C HIS A 136 3.26 1.85 -4.13
N GLY A 137 3.64 0.72 -4.72
CA GLY A 137 3.74 -0.53 -3.98
C GLY A 137 5.08 -1.23 -4.10
N HIS A 138 5.38 -2.05 -3.10
CA HIS A 138 6.52 -2.93 -3.06
C HIS A 138 6.18 -4.23 -2.34
N SER A 139 7.13 -5.14 -2.24
CA SER A 139 6.92 -6.44 -1.59
C SER A 139 8.01 -6.71 -0.58
N HIS A 140 7.73 -7.48 0.46
CA HIS A 140 8.70 -7.85 1.48
C HIS A 140 9.04 -9.35 1.42
N PRO A 141 10.33 -9.73 1.41
CA PRO A 141 10.74 -11.11 1.61
C PRO A 141 10.45 -11.54 3.05
N ARG A 142 10.40 -12.86 3.28
CA ARG A 142 10.15 -13.42 4.62
C ARG A 142 11.19 -12.94 5.63
N GLY A 143 10.71 -12.42 6.76
CA GLY A 143 11.54 -11.91 7.86
C GLY A 143 10.70 -11.58 9.08
N ASN A 144 11.34 -11.06 10.14
CA ASN A 144 10.66 -10.80 11.42
C ASN A 144 9.55 -9.73 11.35
N PHE A 145 9.61 -8.86 10.34
CA PHE A 145 8.65 -7.76 10.13
C PHE A 145 8.11 -7.73 8.70
N SER A 146 8.09 -8.87 7.99
CA SER A 146 7.71 -8.92 6.57
C SER A 146 6.26 -8.56 6.26
N GLU A 147 5.43 -8.42 7.28
CA GLU A 147 4.02 -8.04 7.17
C GLU A 147 3.77 -6.55 7.43
N ASN A 148 4.80 -5.82 7.88
CA ASN A 148 4.70 -4.44 8.28
C ASN A 148 5.33 -3.51 7.24
N PHE A 149 4.69 -2.37 7.02
CA PHE A 149 5.34 -1.22 6.39
C PHE A 149 6.45 -0.68 7.31
N SER A 150 7.42 0.00 6.73
CA SER A 150 8.43 0.76 7.46
C SER A 150 7.96 2.19 7.75
N LEU A 151 8.57 2.83 8.75
CA LEU A 151 8.39 4.27 9.00
C LEU A 151 8.87 5.10 7.78
N GLY A 152 9.89 4.63 7.07
CA GLY A 152 10.39 5.20 5.82
C GLY A 152 9.34 5.19 4.72
N ASP A 153 8.53 4.14 4.63
CA ASP A 153 7.41 4.05 3.68
C ASP A 153 6.42 5.18 3.96
N PHE A 154 5.95 5.28 5.21
CA PHE A 154 5.01 6.31 5.65
C PHE A 154 5.56 7.71 5.40
N THR A 155 6.84 7.92 5.71
CA THR A 155 7.54 9.19 5.48
C THR A 155 7.57 9.55 4.00
N SER A 156 7.90 8.59 3.14
CA SER A 156 7.94 8.77 1.68
C SER A 156 6.56 9.06 1.10
N TYR A 157 5.50 8.43 1.61
CA TYR A 157 4.13 8.71 1.16
C TYR A 157 3.67 10.12 1.49
N ILE A 158 3.98 10.63 2.68
CA ILE A 158 3.71 12.03 3.06
C ILE A 158 4.49 12.97 2.13
N GLN A 159 5.78 12.69 1.94
CA GLN A 159 6.65 13.49 1.11
C GLN A 159 6.16 13.56 -0.34
N MET A 160 5.85 12.42 -0.96
CA MET A 160 5.33 12.36 -2.32
C MET A 160 4.01 13.13 -2.45
N ASN A 161 3.10 12.99 -1.49
CA ASN A 161 1.83 13.71 -1.48
C ASN A 161 2.01 15.23 -1.38
N GLN A 162 3.00 15.72 -0.64
CA GLN A 162 3.15 17.15 -0.36
C GLN A 162 4.09 17.89 -1.31
N ASP A 163 5.10 17.21 -1.84
CA ASP A 163 6.10 17.79 -2.75
C ASP A 163 5.65 17.69 -4.22
N ASN A 164 4.84 16.69 -4.60
CA ASN A 164 4.34 16.54 -5.97
C ASN A 164 3.00 17.25 -6.15
N GLN A 165 2.94 18.21 -7.07
CA GLN A 165 1.74 19.00 -7.31
C GLN A 165 0.51 18.16 -7.74
N VAL A 166 0.71 17.07 -8.49
CA VAL A 166 -0.39 16.21 -8.96
C VAL A 166 -1.13 15.58 -7.79
N PHE A 167 -0.41 15.06 -6.80
CA PHE A 167 -1.01 14.47 -5.60
C PHE A 167 -1.47 15.56 -4.61
N LYS A 168 -0.67 16.61 -4.42
CA LYS A 168 -0.99 17.72 -3.51
C LYS A 168 -2.31 18.41 -3.86
N THR A 169 -2.56 18.60 -5.15
CA THR A 169 -3.78 19.26 -5.65
C THR A 169 -4.92 18.27 -5.91
N LYS A 170 -4.74 16.99 -5.55
CA LYS A 170 -5.71 15.90 -5.78
C LYS A 170 -6.13 15.75 -7.25
N GLN A 171 -5.22 16.06 -8.18
CA GLN A 171 -5.42 15.70 -9.59
C GLN A 171 -5.36 14.18 -9.76
N ALA A 172 -4.56 13.50 -8.94
CA ALA A 172 -4.60 12.06 -8.73
C ALA A 172 -4.47 11.77 -7.23
N GLU A 173 -5.06 10.67 -6.78
CA GLU A 173 -4.87 10.17 -5.43
C GLU A 173 -3.69 9.20 -5.37
N LEU A 174 -2.97 9.18 -4.24
CA LEU A 174 -1.84 8.30 -3.99
C LEU A 174 -2.15 7.34 -2.85
N THR A 175 -2.18 6.05 -3.17
CA THR A 175 -2.22 4.95 -2.21
C THR A 175 -0.90 4.20 -2.20
N ALA A 176 -0.73 3.32 -1.22
CA ALA A 176 0.44 2.49 -1.06
C ALA A 176 0.04 1.02 -0.91
N CYS A 177 0.88 0.11 -1.38
CA CYS A 177 0.63 -1.33 -1.29
C CYS A 177 1.87 -2.10 -0.85
N LEU A 178 1.69 -3.04 0.06
CA LEU A 178 2.70 -4.01 0.46
C LEU A 178 2.20 -5.42 0.15
N VAL A 179 2.92 -6.13 -0.73
CA VAL A 179 2.73 -7.57 -0.94
C VAL A 179 3.67 -8.33 -0.01
N THR A 180 3.11 -9.11 0.90
CA THR A 180 3.88 -9.85 1.89
C THR A 180 4.34 -11.20 1.35
N SER A 181 5.38 -11.78 1.96
CA SER A 181 5.85 -13.13 1.62
C SER A 181 4.78 -14.23 1.80
N THR A 182 3.77 -14.01 2.65
CA THR A 182 2.66 -14.93 2.94
C THR A 182 1.48 -14.80 1.97
N GLY A 183 1.44 -13.73 1.17
CA GLY A 183 0.45 -13.51 0.11
C GLY A 183 -0.63 -12.50 0.47
N ASP A 184 -0.52 -11.87 1.63
CA ASP A 184 -1.35 -10.73 1.97
C ASP A 184 -0.98 -9.53 1.10
N ILE A 185 -2.02 -8.81 0.66
CA ILE A 185 -1.89 -7.59 -0.13
C ILE A 185 -2.45 -6.44 0.72
N ASN A 186 -1.57 -5.61 1.25
CA ASN A 186 -1.91 -4.61 2.27
C ASN A 186 -1.93 -3.22 1.67
N PHE A 187 -3.03 -2.49 1.76
CA PHE A 187 -3.13 -1.13 1.23
C PHE A 187 -3.27 -0.06 2.32
N VAL A 188 -2.48 1.00 2.22
CA VAL A 188 -2.58 2.18 3.08
C VAL A 188 -2.75 3.46 2.25
N PHE A 189 -3.51 4.40 2.76
CA PHE A 189 -3.73 5.73 2.18
C PHE A 189 -3.39 6.81 3.20
N TYR A 190 -2.76 7.88 2.72
CA TYR A 190 -2.50 9.06 3.51
C TYR A 190 -3.45 10.17 3.06
N ASP A 191 -4.36 10.56 3.93
CA ASP A 191 -5.29 11.65 3.65
C ASP A 191 -4.64 12.99 3.99
N ASN A 192 -4.34 13.80 2.97
CA ASN A 192 -3.81 15.15 3.13
C ASN A 192 -4.74 16.08 3.93
N THR A 193 -6.04 15.82 3.94
CA THR A 193 -7.04 16.70 4.59
C THR A 193 -7.10 16.45 6.09
N SER A 194 -7.29 15.20 6.53
CA SER A 194 -7.22 14.85 7.96
C SER A 194 -5.79 14.73 8.49
N ASP A 195 -4.80 14.66 7.59
CA ASP A 195 -3.39 14.51 7.89
C ASP A 195 -3.18 13.25 8.76
N ASN A 196 -3.67 12.11 8.23
CA ASN A 196 -3.73 10.82 8.90
C ASN A 196 -3.61 9.65 7.91
N PHE A 197 -3.25 8.47 8.41
CA PHE A 197 -3.16 7.24 7.63
C PHE A 197 -4.34 6.31 7.88
N TYR A 198 -4.79 5.65 6.82
CA TYR A 198 -5.88 4.69 6.84
C TYR A 198 -5.51 3.43 6.07
N ARG A 199 -5.77 2.25 6.62
CA ARG A 199 -5.65 0.97 5.92
C ARG A 199 -6.98 0.52 5.33
N PHE A 200 -6.93 -0.16 4.18
CA PHE A 200 -8.09 -0.81 3.58
C PHE A 200 -8.16 -2.26 4.06
N THR A 201 -9.27 -2.65 4.68
CA THR A 201 -9.45 -4.01 5.22
C THR A 201 -10.40 -4.86 4.39
N ASP A 202 -10.83 -4.39 3.22
CA ASP A 202 -11.77 -5.08 2.33
C ASP A 202 -11.22 -5.04 0.91
N ILE A 203 -10.64 -6.17 0.47
CA ILE A 203 -9.94 -6.27 -0.81
C ILE A 203 -10.52 -7.43 -1.58
N PHE A 204 -10.84 -7.20 -2.85
CA PHE A 204 -11.45 -8.19 -3.71
C PHE A 204 -10.72 -8.29 -5.03
N VAL A 205 -10.76 -9.47 -5.63
CA VAL A 205 -10.52 -9.65 -7.07
C VAL A 205 -11.86 -9.72 -7.78
N LYS A 206 -12.00 -8.98 -8.88
CA LYS A 206 -13.16 -9.01 -9.76
C LYS A 206 -12.87 -9.91 -10.95
N ASP A 207 -13.63 -10.99 -11.10
CA ASP A 207 -13.53 -11.87 -12.25
C ASP A 207 -14.25 -11.31 -13.49
N LYS A 208 -14.08 -11.99 -14.62
CA LYS A 208 -14.76 -11.67 -15.89
C LYS A 208 -16.29 -11.60 -15.82
N ASP A 209 -16.91 -12.26 -14.84
CA ASP A 209 -18.36 -12.29 -14.62
C ASP A 209 -18.81 -11.21 -13.61
N ASN A 210 -17.89 -10.30 -13.24
CA ASN A 210 -18.04 -9.25 -12.22
C ASN A 210 -18.28 -9.77 -10.80
N LYS A 211 -17.96 -11.03 -10.52
CA LYS A 211 -18.03 -11.57 -9.17
C LYS A 211 -16.80 -11.15 -8.38
N LEU A 212 -17.03 -10.68 -7.15
CA LEU A 212 -15.99 -10.27 -6.22
C LEU A 212 -15.62 -11.43 -5.31
N THR A 213 -14.33 -11.79 -5.30
CA THR A 213 -13.78 -12.80 -4.38
C THR A 213 -12.82 -12.12 -3.41
N PRO A 214 -12.94 -12.34 -2.09
CA PRO A 214 -12.09 -11.68 -1.11
C PRO A 214 -10.63 -12.14 -1.22
N VAL A 215 -9.72 -11.20 -0.95
CA VAL A 215 -8.27 -11.38 -0.90
C VAL A 215 -7.79 -11.15 0.52
N ASN A 216 -6.80 -11.91 0.98
CA ASN A 216 -6.26 -11.74 2.32
C ASN A 216 -5.45 -10.43 2.43
N CYS A 217 -5.57 -9.78 3.58
CA CYS A 217 -4.78 -8.61 3.95
C CYS A 217 -4.63 -8.53 5.47
N TYR A 218 -3.48 -8.05 5.95
CA TYR A 218 -3.21 -7.77 7.36
C TYR A 218 -3.44 -8.96 8.30
N GLY A 219 -3.15 -10.18 7.86
CA GLY A 219 -3.44 -11.41 8.60
C GLY A 219 -4.94 -11.70 8.78
N LEU A 220 -5.81 -10.85 8.22
CA LEU A 220 -7.24 -11.04 8.20
C LEU A 220 -7.52 -12.04 7.08
N ASN A 221 -7.59 -13.33 7.44
CA ASN A 221 -7.99 -14.41 6.54
C ASN A 221 -9.43 -14.18 6.04
N GLN A 222 -9.61 -13.32 5.03
CA GLN A 222 -10.93 -12.98 4.51
C GLN A 222 -11.61 -14.17 3.82
N ARG A 223 -10.82 -15.17 3.40
CA ARG A 223 -11.34 -16.46 2.92
C ARG A 223 -12.20 -17.18 3.96
N GLU A 224 -11.94 -17.04 5.26
CA GLU A 224 -12.79 -17.64 6.31
C GLU A 224 -14.04 -16.79 6.64
N ARG A 225 -14.00 -15.47 6.39
CA ARG A 225 -15.16 -14.60 6.66
C ARG A 225 -16.33 -14.83 5.70
N ALA A 226 -16.06 -15.24 4.45
CA ALA A 226 -17.11 -15.57 3.49
C ALA A 226 -17.92 -16.83 3.85
N ASP A 227 -17.33 -17.74 4.63
CA ASP A 227 -18.02 -18.95 5.12
C ASP A 227 -18.80 -18.72 6.43
N ILE A 228 -18.52 -17.64 7.16
CA ILE A 228 -19.21 -17.32 8.42
C ILE A 228 -20.48 -16.49 8.18
N THR A 229 -20.51 -15.62 7.16
CA THR A 229 -21.73 -14.84 6.83
C THR A 229 -22.82 -15.66 6.13
N ASN A 230 -22.50 -16.84 5.57
CA ASN A 230 -23.49 -17.74 4.96
C ASN A 230 -24.01 -18.84 5.92
N ARG A 231 -23.51 -18.91 7.17
CA ARG A 231 -23.98 -19.87 8.19
C ARG A 231 -24.83 -19.26 9.30
N SER A 232 -25.07 -17.94 9.28
CA SER A 232 -25.90 -17.24 10.27
C SER A 232 -27.31 -16.91 9.78
N LEU A 233 -27.73 -17.44 8.62
CA LEU A 233 -29.08 -17.28 8.06
C LEU A 233 -29.76 -18.60 7.64
N SER A 234 -29.35 -19.74 8.21
CA SER A 234 -30.09 -21.02 8.08
C SER A 234 -30.78 -21.39 9.38
#